data_AF-A0A6I4SW75-F1
#
_entry.id   AF-A0A6I4SW75-F1
#
_cell.length_a   1.000
_cell.length_b   1.000
_cell.length_c   1.000
_cell.angle_alpha   90.00
_cell.angle_beta   90.00
_cell.angle_gamma   90.00
#
_symmetry.space_group_name_H-M   'P 1'
#
loop_
_entity.id
_entity.type
_entity.pdbx_description
1 polymer ?
#
loop_
_entity_poly.entity_id
_entity_poly.type
_entity_poly.pdbx_seq_one_letter_code
_entity_poly.pdbx_strand_id
1 'polypeptide(L)'
;MGEASEAPPAAAAAPSKALIPTLNATCPLGIEVHADEGGPIYINGEEASLKKYSDSFFEAKKSGVTISLTINPDGSPSMSYGKGTANGICTIS
;
A
#
# COMPACT_ATOMS: atom_id res chain seq x y z
N MET A 1 44.23 -25.18 -13.43
CA MET A 1 42.93 -24.92 -14.08
C MET A 1 41.89 -25.68 -13.26
N GLY A 2 41.54 -25.20 -12.06
CA GLY A 2 40.59 -24.11 -11.87
C GLY A 2 39.20 -24.72 -11.77
N GLU A 3 39.00 -25.55 -10.73
CA GLU A 3 37.80 -26.36 -10.53
C GLU A 3 36.56 -25.49 -10.31
N ALA A 4 35.44 -26.02 -10.78
CA ALA A 4 34.11 -25.45 -10.71
C ALA A 4 33.77 -24.98 -9.29
N SER A 5 33.76 -23.66 -9.11
CA SER A 5 33.02 -23.05 -8.01
C SER A 5 31.62 -22.76 -8.53
N GLU A 6 30.78 -23.80 -8.56
CA GLU A 6 29.33 -23.64 -8.55
C GLU A 6 28.98 -22.92 -7.23
N ALA A 7 28.95 -21.59 -7.29
CA ALA A 7 28.24 -20.82 -6.30
C ALA A 7 26.79 -21.31 -6.34
N PRO A 8 26.17 -21.64 -5.18
CA PRO A 8 24.75 -21.97 -5.16
C PRO A 8 24.00 -20.85 -5.90
N PRO A 9 23.04 -21.17 -6.80
CA PRO A 9 22.25 -20.15 -7.45
C PRO A 9 21.69 -19.26 -6.34
N ALA A 10 22.13 -18.00 -6.34
CA ALA A 10 21.54 -16.98 -5.51
C ALA A 10 20.04 -17.13 -5.72
N ALA A 11 19.32 -17.52 -4.68
CA ALA A 11 17.88 -17.51 -4.69
C ALA A 11 17.51 -16.09 -5.11
N ALA A 12 17.12 -15.92 -6.37
CA ALA A 12 16.41 -14.74 -6.80
C ALA A 12 15.11 -14.84 -6.01
N ALA A 13 15.11 -14.24 -4.83
CA ALA A 13 13.89 -13.83 -4.18
C ALA A 13 13.21 -12.98 -5.25
N ALA A 14 12.25 -13.58 -5.97
CA ALA A 14 11.32 -12.82 -6.76
C ALA A 14 10.85 -11.72 -5.82
N PRO A 15 10.95 -10.43 -6.17
CA PRO A 15 10.44 -9.39 -5.32
C PRO A 15 8.98 -9.78 -5.12
N SER A 16 8.64 -10.24 -3.92
CA SER A 16 7.27 -10.38 -3.49
C SER A 16 6.79 -8.95 -3.56
N LYS A 17 6.21 -8.61 -4.72
CA LYS A 17 5.76 -7.25 -5.01
C LYS A 17 4.65 -7.07 -4.02
N ALA A 18 5.00 -6.46 -2.89
CA ALA A 18 4.09 -6.30 -1.79
C ALA A 18 2.86 -5.66 -2.38
N LEU A 19 1.75 -6.37 -2.21
CA LEU A 19 0.45 -6.02 -2.74
C LEU A 19 0.10 -4.56 -2.38
N ILE A 20 0.56 -4.17 -1.19
CA ILE A 20 0.55 -2.81 -0.68
C ILE A 20 2.01 -2.46 -0.33
N PRO A 21 2.61 -1.42 -0.94
CA PRO A 21 3.92 -0.93 -0.52
C PRO A 21 3.83 -0.14 0.79
N THR A 22 4.92 -0.08 1.54
CA THR A 22 5.01 0.82 2.70
C THR A 22 5.00 2.26 2.22
N LEU A 23 3.99 3.04 2.62
CA LEU A 23 3.88 4.44 2.25
C LEU A 23 3.12 5.25 3.29
N ASN A 24 3.38 6.54 3.28
CA ASN A 24 2.66 7.51 4.10
C ASN A 24 1.88 8.41 3.15
N ALA A 25 0.63 8.70 3.49
CA ALA A 25 -0.17 9.62 2.71
C ALA A 25 -0.92 10.56 3.63
N THR A 26 -1.02 11.82 3.21
CA THR A 26 -1.83 12.82 3.90
C THR A 26 -3.01 13.16 3.01
N CYS A 27 -4.21 12.85 3.46
CA CYS A 27 -5.42 13.25 2.77
C CYS A 27 -5.91 14.61 3.26
N PRO A 28 -6.64 15.36 2.43
CA PRO A 28 -7.34 16.57 2.84
C PRO A 28 -8.17 16.35 4.11
N LEU A 29 -8.42 17.43 4.86
CA LEU A 29 -8.97 17.41 6.22
C LEU A 29 -8.00 16.91 7.31
N GLY A 30 -6.70 16.78 6.98
CA GLY A 30 -5.65 16.40 7.93
C GLY A 30 -5.70 14.92 8.31
N ILE A 31 -6.18 14.07 7.41
CA ILE A 31 -6.27 12.63 7.65
C ILE A 31 -4.92 12.02 7.28
N GLU A 32 -4.21 11.52 8.28
CA GLU A 32 -2.96 10.80 8.06
C GLU A 32 -3.26 9.33 7.77
N VAL A 33 -2.63 8.79 6.74
CA VAL A 33 -2.74 7.39 6.35
C VAL A 33 -1.34 6.80 6.30
N HIS A 34 -1.16 5.67 6.96
CA HIS A 34 0.06 4.90 6.91
C HIS A 34 -0.28 3.51 6.42
N ALA A 35 0.34 3.08 5.33
CA ALA A 35 0.22 1.72 4.83
C ALA A 35 1.54 1.02 5.06
N ASP A 36 1.50 -0.15 5.70
CA ASP A 36 2.66 -1.01 5.86
C ASP A 36 2.77 -2.00 4.70
N GLU A 37 3.98 -2.55 4.50
CA GLU A 37 4.24 -3.54 3.46
C GLU A 37 3.31 -4.76 3.62
N GLY A 38 2.44 -4.99 2.64
CA GLY A 38 1.45 -6.07 2.67
C GLY A 38 0.21 -5.78 3.54
N GLY A 39 0.10 -4.59 4.14
CA GLY A 39 -0.92 -4.21 5.12
C GLY A 39 -0.59 -4.70 6.55
N PRO A 40 -1.18 -4.11 7.60
CA PRO A 40 -2.41 -3.29 7.62
C PRO A 40 -2.23 -1.81 7.21
N ILE A 41 -3.35 -1.11 7.06
CA ILE A 41 -3.39 0.34 6.81
C ILE A 41 -3.93 1.02 8.07
N TYR A 42 -3.25 2.06 8.53
CA TYR A 42 -3.64 2.90 9.65
C TYR A 42 -4.18 4.24 9.16
N ILE A 43 -5.26 4.72 9.77
CA ILE A 43 -5.90 6.02 9.49
C ILE A 43 -5.91 6.80 10.80
N ASN A 44 -5.23 7.95 10.84
CA ASN A 44 -4.99 8.77 12.04
C ASN A 44 -4.35 7.97 13.19
N GLY A 45 -3.43 7.07 12.87
CA GLY A 45 -2.76 6.20 13.86
C GLY A 45 -3.61 5.03 14.36
N GLU A 46 -4.85 4.88 13.89
CA GLU A 46 -5.71 3.74 14.22
C GLU A 46 -5.74 2.72 13.09
N GLU A 47 -5.65 1.43 13.43
CA GLU A 47 -5.76 0.36 12.43
C GLU A 47 -7.14 0.39 11.76
N ALA A 48 -7.14 0.46 10.44
CA ALA A 48 -8.32 0.47 9.61
C ALA A 48 -8.67 -0.93 9.12
N SER A 49 -9.95 -1.17 8.87
CA SER A 49 -10.41 -2.43 8.29
C SER A 49 -10.04 -2.49 6.82
N LEU A 50 -8.96 -3.19 6.52
CA LEU A 50 -8.47 -3.42 5.16
C LEU A 50 -9.30 -4.51 4.46
N LYS A 51 -9.80 -4.17 3.28
CA LYS A 51 -10.50 -5.08 2.38
C LYS A 51 -9.78 -5.09 1.04
N LYS A 52 -9.17 -6.22 0.74
CA LYS A 52 -8.57 -6.51 -0.56
C LYS A 52 -9.67 -6.88 -1.55
N TYR A 53 -9.75 -6.15 -2.66
CA TYR A 53 -10.62 -6.51 -3.78
C TYR A 53 -9.83 -7.18 -4.91
N SER A 54 -8.59 -6.75 -5.13
CA SER A 54 -7.67 -7.35 -6.10
C SER A 54 -6.23 -7.18 -5.63
N ASP A 55 -5.28 -7.70 -6.41
CA ASP A 55 -3.85 -7.53 -6.11
C ASP A 55 -3.34 -6.08 -6.28
N SER A 56 -4.15 -5.21 -6.88
CA SER A 56 -3.83 -3.80 -7.11
C SER A 56 -4.86 -2.84 -6.53
N PHE A 57 -5.93 -3.32 -5.90
CA PHE A 57 -6.99 -2.47 -5.36
C PHE A 57 -7.42 -2.91 -3.96
N PHE A 58 -7.33 -1.97 -3.02
CA PHE A 58 -7.56 -2.18 -1.61
C PHE A 58 -8.39 -1.01 -1.06
N GLU A 59 -9.38 -1.31 -0.22
CA GLU A 59 -10.06 -0.29 0.57
C GLU A 59 -9.72 -0.46 2.05
N ALA A 60 -9.39 0.61 2.75
CA ALA A 60 -9.29 0.64 4.19
C ALA A 60 -10.39 1.53 4.77
N LYS A 61 -11.16 1.01 5.73
CA LYS A 61 -12.30 1.74 6.32
C LYS A 61 -12.10 1.91 7.82
N LYS A 62 -12.23 3.15 8.30
CA LYS A 62 -12.14 3.49 9.73
C LYS A 62 -12.91 4.77 10.05
N SER A 63 -13.68 4.77 11.13
CA SER A 63 -14.34 5.98 11.67
C SER A 63 -15.13 6.80 10.61
N GLY A 64 -15.76 6.11 9.65
CA GLY A 64 -16.51 6.73 8.55
C GLY A 64 -15.66 7.25 7.39
N VAL A 65 -14.34 7.11 7.44
CA VAL A 65 -13.40 7.36 6.35
C VAL A 65 -13.17 6.07 5.59
N THR A 66 -13.22 6.15 4.27
CA THR A 66 -12.86 5.09 3.32
C THR A 66 -11.65 5.55 2.55
N ILE A 67 -10.55 4.85 2.68
CA ILE A 67 -9.35 5.03 1.88
C ILE A 67 -9.36 4.00 0.77
N SER A 68 -9.18 4.44 -0.47
CA SER A 68 -9.05 3.58 -1.63
C SER A 68 -7.61 3.67 -2.12
N LEU A 69 -6.87 2.57 -2.00
CA LEU A 69 -5.51 2.44 -2.49
C LEU A 69 -5.51 1.60 -3.77
N THR A 70 -5.01 2.19 -4.84
CA THR A 70 -4.82 1.56 -6.14
C THR A 70 -3.34 1.56 -6.49
N ILE A 71 -2.80 0.40 -6.86
CA ILE A 71 -1.49 0.29 -7.47
C ILE A 71 -1.67 0.34 -8.98
N ASN A 72 -1.18 1.41 -9.60
CA ASN A 72 -1.26 1.59 -11.05
C ASN A 72 -0.36 0.57 -11.77
N PRO A 73 -0.61 0.30 -13.07
CA PRO A 73 0.18 -0.65 -13.84
C PRO A 73 1.66 -0.26 -14.01
N ASP A 74 2.00 1.02 -13.88
CA ASP A 74 3.36 1.53 -13.83
C ASP A 74 4.07 1.23 -12.48
N GLY A 75 3.33 0.72 -11.49
CA GLY A 75 3.78 0.45 -10.14
C GLY A 75 3.55 1.61 -9.15
N SER A 76 3.05 2.76 -9.62
CA SER A 76 2.82 3.94 -8.79
C SER A 76 1.60 3.74 -7.89
N PRO A 77 1.70 3.91 -6.56
CA PRO A 77 0.53 3.91 -5.70
C PRO A 77 -0.30 5.18 -5.91
N SER A 78 -1.62 5.05 -5.86
CA SER A 78 -2.58 6.15 -5.89
C SER A 78 -3.59 5.94 -4.78
N MET A 79 -3.72 6.96 -3.93
CA MET A 79 -4.59 6.89 -2.77
C MET A 79 -5.62 8.00 -2.81
N SER A 80 -6.88 7.65 -2.59
CA SER A 80 -7.98 8.59 -2.45
C SER A 80 -8.76 8.30 -1.17
N TYR A 81 -9.48 9.30 -0.68
CA TYR A 81 -10.32 9.16 0.50
C TYR A 81 -11.75 9.62 0.21
N GLY A 82 -12.69 9.01 0.94
CA GLY A 82 -14.07 9.41 1.01
C GLY A 82 -14.55 9.38 2.46
N LYS A 83 -15.26 10.43 2.90
CA LYS A 83 -15.88 10.53 4.22
C LYS A 83 -17.28 11.15 4.05
N GLY A 84 -18.30 10.31 3.94
CA GLY A 84 -19.67 10.75 3.65
C GLY A 84 -19.75 11.47 2.30
N THR A 85 -20.03 12.77 2.31
CA THR A 85 -20.08 13.61 1.09
C THR A 85 -18.73 14.20 0.69
N ALA A 86 -17.73 14.17 1.58
CA ALA A 86 -16.38 14.66 1.28
C ALA A 86 -15.56 13.58 0.58
N ASN A 87 -14.89 13.94 -0.52
CA ASN A 87 -13.99 13.05 -1.24
C ASN A 87 -12.76 13.83 -1.72
N GLY A 88 -11.64 13.14 -1.91
CA GLY A 88 -10.45 13.75 -2.50
C GLY A 88 -9.30 12.77 -2.69
N ILE A 89 -8.19 13.27 -3.24
CA ILE A 89 -6.96 12.51 -3.45
C ILE A 89 -6.00 12.79 -2.29
N CYS A 90 -5.35 11.75 -1.80
CA CYS A 90 -4.32 11.87 -0.77
C CYS A 90 -2.96 12.10 -1.41
N THR A 91 -2.13 12.89 -0.76
CA THR A 91 -0.75 13.12 -1.17
C THR A 91 0.13 12.07 -0.53
N ILE A 92 0.70 11.18 -1.34
CA ILE A 92 1.65 10.15 -0.89
C ILE A 92 3.03 10.81 -0.76
N SER A 93 3.73 10.54 0.34
CA SER A 93 5.01 11.14 0.77
C SER A 93 6.05 10.07 1.09
#